data_AF-A0A359EV10-F1
#
_entry.id   AF-A0A359EV10-F1
#
_cell.length_a   1.000
_cell.length_b   1.000
_cell.length_c   1.000
_cell.angle_alpha   90.00
_cell.angle_beta   90.00
_cell.angle_gamma   90.00
#
_symmetry.space_group_name_H-M   'P 1'
#
loop_
_entity.id
_entity.type
_entity.pdbx_description
1 polymer ?
#
loop_
_entity_poly.entity_id
_entity_poly.type
_entity_poly.pdbx_seq_one_letter_code
_entity_poly.pdbx_strand_id
1 'polypeptide(L)'
;MTDNFKPQDFAGAARTKRGNAPGERFVSFKVGIDIGSTTIKVVVLDAEERIVYKHYARHFSDIPSALVTNLTALKNVVGPSRFRFALTGSAGMGIAQRLQLPFVQEVIAAATAVKKLIPQTDTMVELGGEDAKIMYFGSAPEERMNGVCAGGTGAFIDHMAALLNTDAKGLNDLAANAKRIYTIASRCGVFAK
;
A
#
# COMPACT_ATOMS: atom_id res chain seq x y z
N MET A 1 -11.05 -25.25 6.85
CA MET A 1 -12.00 -24.69 7.83
C MET A 1 -12.18 -23.22 7.47
N THR A 2 -13.20 -22.93 6.68
CA THR A 2 -13.51 -21.61 6.14
C THR A 2 -14.48 -20.93 7.12
N ASP A 3 -13.94 -20.14 8.04
CA ASP A 3 -14.79 -19.24 8.83
C ASP A 3 -15.27 -18.11 7.92
N ASN A 4 -16.58 -18.11 7.71
CA ASN A 4 -17.31 -17.18 6.86
C ASN A 4 -17.23 -15.76 7.43
N PHE A 5 -16.28 -14.95 6.95
CA PHE A 5 -16.34 -13.49 7.04
C PHE A 5 -17.61 -13.00 6.34
N LYS A 6 -18.58 -12.49 7.10
CA LYS A 6 -19.83 -11.99 6.52
C LYS A 6 -19.69 -10.48 6.29
N PRO A 7 -20.24 -9.91 5.19
CA PRO A 7 -20.19 -8.47 4.92
C PRO A 7 -20.70 -7.56 6.06
N GLN A 8 -21.55 -8.13 6.91
CA GLN A 8 -22.11 -7.49 8.11
C GLN A 8 -21.09 -7.23 9.23
N ASP A 9 -19.91 -7.86 9.20
CA ASP A 9 -18.81 -7.57 10.14
C ASP A 9 -18.15 -6.20 9.85
N PHE A 10 -18.42 -5.61 8.67
CA PHE A 10 -17.94 -4.27 8.26
C PHE A 10 -19.07 -3.24 8.07
N ALA A 11 -20.33 -3.66 8.21
CA ALA A 11 -21.50 -2.79 8.06
C ALA A 11 -21.73 -1.96 9.34
N GLY A 12 -20.77 -1.08 9.66
CA GLY A 12 -20.76 -0.27 10.87
C GLY A 12 -20.39 1.19 10.63
N ALA A 13 -20.77 1.78 9.50
CA ALA A 13 -20.53 3.21 9.26
C ALA A 13 -21.64 3.89 8.43
N ALA A 14 -22.91 3.62 8.74
CA ALA A 14 -24.03 4.43 8.27
C ALA A 14 -24.66 5.18 9.45
N ARG A 15 -24.52 6.50 9.41
CA ARG A 15 -25.08 7.55 10.28
C ARG A 15 -26.14 7.09 11.29
N THR A 16 -25.73 6.93 12.56
CA THR A 16 -26.66 7.05 13.70
C THR A 16 -26.34 8.31 14.48
N LYS A 17 -27.26 9.28 14.47
CA LYS A 17 -27.31 10.36 15.45
C LYS A 17 -27.71 9.73 16.80
N ARG A 18 -26.76 9.14 17.54
CA ARG A 18 -26.90 8.93 18.98
C ARG A 18 -25.98 9.92 19.67
N GLY A 19 -26.56 10.83 20.45
CA GLY A 19 -25.79 11.74 21.29
C GLY A 19 -24.89 10.95 22.23
N ASN A 20 -23.65 11.41 22.40
CA ASN A 20 -22.71 10.78 23.33
C ASN A 20 -23.26 10.88 24.76
N ALA A 21 -23.13 9.79 25.53
CA ALA A 21 -23.21 9.86 26.97
C ALA A 21 -22.10 10.82 27.49
N PRO A 22 -22.35 11.61 28.54
CA PRO A 22 -21.36 12.55 29.04
C PRO A 22 -20.20 11.80 29.71
N GLY A 23 -19.01 11.80 29.10
CA GLY A 23 -17.77 11.35 29.76
C GLY A 23 -16.81 10.49 28.92
N GLU A 24 -17.28 9.80 27.87
CA GLU A 24 -16.40 8.95 27.05
C GLU A 24 -15.82 9.72 25.86
N ARG A 25 -14.54 10.12 25.94
CA ARG A 25 -13.77 10.53 24.75
C ARG A 25 -13.41 9.28 23.96
N PHE A 26 -14.21 8.92 22.96
CA PHE A 26 -13.78 7.95 21.96
C PHE A 26 -12.58 8.51 21.20
N VAL A 27 -11.41 7.89 21.34
CA VAL A 27 -10.29 8.14 20.45
C VAL A 27 -10.70 7.66 19.05
N SER A 28 -10.58 8.53 18.05
CA SER A 28 -10.96 8.18 16.67
C SER A 28 -9.71 7.87 15.87
N PHE A 29 -9.57 6.63 15.43
CA PHE A 29 -8.47 6.22 14.56
C PHE A 29 -8.82 6.40 13.08
N LYS A 30 -7.79 6.59 12.24
CA LYS A 30 -7.89 6.51 10.78
C LYS A 30 -7.01 5.36 10.30
N VAL A 31 -7.58 4.46 9.53
CA VAL A 31 -6.92 3.25 9.02
C VAL A 31 -6.85 3.34 7.51
N GLY A 32 -5.63 3.26 6.97
CA GLY A 32 -5.37 3.14 5.54
C GLY A 32 -4.81 1.76 5.22
N ILE A 33 -5.37 1.09 4.22
CA ILE A 33 -4.81 -0.15 3.68
C ILE A 33 -4.53 0.03 2.19
N ASP A 34 -3.28 -0.15 1.80
CA ASP A 34 -2.82 -0.18 0.42
C ASP A 34 -2.55 -1.62 0.01
N ILE A 35 -3.34 -2.13 -0.94
CA ILE A 35 -3.19 -3.47 -1.51
C ILE A 35 -2.69 -3.31 -2.94
N GLY A 36 -1.36 -3.37 -3.10
CA GLY A 36 -0.69 -3.33 -4.39
C GLY A 36 -0.64 -4.69 -5.08
N SER A 37 0.14 -4.79 -6.17
CA SER A 37 0.29 -6.04 -6.94
C SER A 37 1.07 -7.14 -6.21
N THR A 38 1.96 -6.76 -5.29
CA THR A 38 2.84 -7.72 -4.58
C THR A 38 2.79 -7.61 -3.05
N THR A 39 2.27 -6.49 -2.52
CA THR A 39 2.35 -6.12 -1.10
C THR A 39 1.04 -5.61 -0.56
N ILE A 40 0.80 -5.86 0.71
CA ILE A 40 -0.20 -5.17 1.52
C ILE A 40 0.51 -4.27 2.54
N LYS A 41 0.04 -3.02 2.66
CA LYS A 41 0.53 -2.05 3.64
C LYS A 41 -0.64 -1.55 4.47
N VAL A 42 -0.43 -1.42 5.77
CA VAL A 42 -1.44 -0.91 6.71
C VAL A 42 -0.84 0.19 7.55
N VAL A 43 -1.56 1.28 7.71
CA VAL A 43 -1.20 2.40 8.59
C VAL A 43 -2.40 2.78 9.43
N VAL A 44 -2.16 2.97 10.73
CA VAL A 44 -3.17 3.48 11.68
C VAL A 44 -2.66 4.80 12.24
N LEU A 45 -3.49 5.83 12.12
CA LEU A 45 -3.26 7.15 12.68
C LEU A 45 -4.20 7.39 13.86
N ASP A 46 -3.68 7.99 14.94
CA ASP A 46 -4.50 8.49 16.04
C ASP A 46 -5.20 9.83 15.70
N ALA A 47 -5.84 10.43 16.70
CA ALA A 47 -6.56 11.70 16.54
C ALA A 47 -5.62 12.88 16.21
N GLU A 48 -4.38 12.82 16.68
CA GLU A 48 -3.30 13.77 16.42
C GLU A 48 -2.54 13.46 15.11
N GLU A 49 -3.03 12.49 14.32
CA GLU A 49 -2.47 12.04 13.06
C GLU A 49 -1.07 11.43 13.15
N ARG A 50 -0.69 10.93 14.33
CA ARG A 50 0.55 10.20 14.53
C ARG A 50 0.35 8.75 14.13
N ILE A 51 1.37 8.16 13.50
CA ILE A 51 1.38 6.73 13.17
C ILE A 51 1.54 5.94 14.46
N VAL A 52 0.46 5.26 14.89
CA VAL A 52 0.47 4.38 16.06
C VAL A 52 0.69 2.92 15.69
N TYR A 53 0.46 2.57 14.43
CA TYR A 53 0.76 1.25 13.90
C TYR A 53 1.06 1.34 12.40
N LYS A 54 2.03 0.55 11.96
CA LYS A 54 2.30 0.31 10.55
C LYS A 54 2.70 -1.14 10.34
N HIS A 55 2.27 -1.71 9.22
CA HIS A 55 2.65 -3.05 8.82
C HIS A 55 2.83 -3.10 7.31
N TYR A 56 3.84 -3.84 6.87
CA TYR A 56 4.17 -4.07 5.48
C TYR A 56 4.45 -5.56 5.32
N ALA A 57 3.79 -6.20 4.37
CA ALA A 57 4.00 -7.60 4.06
C ALA A 57 3.83 -7.86 2.57
N ARG A 58 4.56 -8.84 2.05
CA ARG A 58 4.25 -9.44 0.75
C ARG A 58 3.04 -10.36 0.92
N HIS A 59 2.05 -10.23 0.06
CA HIS A 59 0.87 -11.11 0.12
C HIS A 59 1.06 -12.40 -0.70
N PHE A 60 2.11 -12.51 -1.53
CA PHE A 60 2.42 -13.70 -2.33
C PHE A 60 1.20 -14.25 -3.08
N SER A 61 0.45 -13.35 -3.72
CA SER A 61 -0.82 -13.63 -4.41
C SER A 61 -1.98 -14.16 -3.53
N ASP A 62 -1.79 -14.34 -2.22
CA ASP A 62 -2.85 -14.65 -1.25
C ASP A 62 -3.32 -13.40 -0.50
N ILE A 63 -3.98 -12.50 -1.24
CA ILE A 63 -4.50 -11.25 -0.70
C ILE A 63 -5.56 -11.47 0.40
N PRO A 64 -6.53 -12.41 0.27
CA PRO A 64 -7.53 -12.63 1.32
C PRO A 64 -6.90 -12.98 2.67
N SER A 65 -5.96 -13.93 2.73
CA SER A 65 -5.29 -14.31 3.98
C SER A 65 -4.46 -13.15 4.54
N ALA A 66 -3.78 -12.40 3.68
CA ALA A 66 -3.02 -11.23 4.07
C ALA A 66 -3.93 -10.14 4.68
N LEU A 67 -5.09 -9.88 4.08
CA LEU A 67 -6.07 -8.92 4.60
C LEU A 67 -6.62 -9.37 5.95
N VAL A 68 -7.03 -10.64 6.09
CA VAL A 68 -7.53 -11.20 7.36
C VAL A 68 -6.49 -11.05 8.47
N THR A 69 -5.23 -11.38 8.19
CA THR A 69 -4.12 -11.23 9.14
C THR A 69 -3.98 -9.79 9.61
N ASN A 70 -4.00 -8.84 8.67
CA ASN A 70 -3.86 -7.41 8.95
C ASN A 70 -5.05 -6.84 9.72
N LEU A 71 -6.29 -7.22 9.38
CA LEU A 71 -7.50 -6.80 10.10
C LEU A 71 -7.57 -7.39 11.51
N THR A 72 -7.06 -8.62 11.69
CA THR A 72 -6.94 -9.24 13.02
C THR A 72 -5.95 -8.47 13.89
N ALA A 73 -4.78 -8.10 13.34
CA ALA A 73 -3.81 -7.27 14.05
C ALA A 73 -4.38 -5.88 14.38
N LEU A 74 -5.16 -5.29 13.47
CA LEU A 74 -5.81 -3.99 13.68
C LEU A 74 -6.71 -3.99 14.92
N LYS A 75 -7.45 -5.07 15.17
CA LYS A 75 -8.32 -5.20 16.36
C LYS A 75 -7.55 -4.99 17.66
N ASN A 76 -6.31 -5.47 17.75
CA ASN A 76 -5.46 -5.29 18.92
C ASN A 76 -4.93 -3.86 19.06
N VAL A 77 -4.86 -3.10 17.96
CA VAL A 77 -4.39 -1.71 17.95
C VAL A 77 -5.52 -0.75 18.31
N VAL A 78 -6.69 -0.89 17.68
CA VAL A 78 -7.81 0.05 17.87
C VAL A 78 -8.69 -0.30 19.08
N GLY A 79 -8.71 -1.57 19.49
CA GLY A 79 -9.53 -2.06 20.59
C GLY A 79 -11.03 -1.76 20.36
N PRO A 80 -11.76 -1.30 21.39
CA PRO A 80 -13.18 -0.93 21.27
C PRO A 80 -13.40 0.47 20.65
N SER A 81 -12.33 1.16 20.24
CA SER A 81 -12.41 2.53 19.75
C SER A 81 -13.03 2.60 18.36
N ARG A 82 -13.67 3.74 18.05
CA ARG A 82 -14.18 3.98 16.70
C ARG A 82 -13.02 4.27 15.74
N PHE A 83 -13.12 3.76 14.52
CA PHE A 83 -12.17 4.09 13.47
C PHE A 83 -12.87 4.35 12.14
N ARG A 84 -12.19 5.11 11.29
CA ARG A 84 -12.53 5.25 9.86
C ARG A 84 -11.53 4.46 9.05
N PHE A 85 -11.96 3.97 7.90
CA PHE A 85 -11.18 3.07 7.08
C PHE A 85 -11.29 3.43 5.60
N ALA A 86 -10.19 3.30 4.87
CA ALA A 86 -10.16 3.39 3.42
C ALA A 86 -9.15 2.42 2.81
N LEU A 87 -9.52 1.81 1.68
CA LEU A 87 -8.65 0.99 0.84
C LEU A 87 -8.07 1.81 -0.30
N THR A 88 -6.88 1.42 -0.75
CA THR A 88 -6.24 1.89 -1.97
C THR A 88 -5.40 0.77 -2.61
N GLY A 89 -4.67 1.09 -3.66
CA GLY A 89 -3.82 0.16 -4.40
C GLY A 89 -4.56 -0.61 -5.50
N SER A 90 -3.79 -1.09 -6.47
CA SER A 90 -4.29 -1.72 -7.70
C SER A 90 -5.16 -2.96 -7.43
N ALA A 91 -4.77 -3.81 -6.49
CA ALA A 91 -5.55 -4.99 -6.11
C ALA A 91 -6.64 -4.68 -5.07
N GLY A 92 -6.57 -3.52 -4.41
CA GLY A 92 -7.54 -3.07 -3.41
C GLY A 92 -8.90 -2.71 -4.00
N MET A 93 -8.95 -2.27 -5.27
CA MET A 93 -10.20 -1.83 -5.91
C MET A 93 -11.24 -2.95 -5.98
N GLY A 94 -10.85 -4.13 -6.47
CA GLY A 94 -11.75 -5.28 -6.58
C GLY A 94 -12.26 -5.76 -5.22
N ILE A 95 -11.42 -5.68 -4.19
CA ILE A 95 -11.79 -6.04 -2.81
C ILE A 95 -12.78 -5.02 -2.24
N ALA A 96 -12.50 -3.73 -2.41
CA ALA A 96 -13.36 -2.67 -1.93
C ALA A 96 -14.75 -2.74 -2.57
N GLN A 97 -14.83 -3.04 -3.88
CA GLN A 97 -16.11 -3.25 -4.57
C GLN A 97 -16.88 -4.45 -4.03
N ARG A 98 -16.23 -5.61 -3.90
CA ARG A 98 -16.87 -6.85 -3.41
C ARG A 98 -17.39 -6.72 -1.98
N LEU A 99 -16.65 -6.00 -1.13
CA LEU A 99 -16.98 -5.82 0.28
C LEU A 99 -17.74 -4.51 0.56
N GLN A 100 -18.01 -3.70 -0.47
CA GLN A 100 -18.66 -2.39 -0.36
C GLN A 100 -17.93 -1.45 0.63
N LEU A 101 -16.60 -1.49 0.61
CA LEU A 101 -15.74 -0.67 1.46
C LEU A 101 -15.33 0.63 0.76
N PRO A 102 -15.03 1.71 1.52
CA PRO A 102 -14.50 2.94 0.93
C PRO A 102 -13.18 2.69 0.20
N PHE A 103 -13.09 3.19 -1.04
CA PHE A 103 -11.89 3.11 -1.87
C PHE A 103 -11.41 4.50 -2.27
N VAL A 104 -10.10 4.72 -2.21
CA VAL A 104 -9.42 5.92 -2.68
C VAL A 104 -8.44 5.50 -3.77
N GLN A 105 -8.46 6.17 -4.91
CA GLN A 105 -7.49 5.93 -5.98
C GLN A 105 -6.06 6.13 -5.48
N GLU A 106 -5.15 5.21 -5.81
CA GLU A 106 -3.77 5.21 -5.29
C GLU A 106 -3.03 6.51 -5.58
N VAL A 107 -3.20 7.04 -6.79
CA VAL A 107 -2.62 8.31 -7.25
C VAL A 107 -3.07 9.46 -6.36
N ILE A 108 -4.36 9.49 -5.98
CA ILE A 108 -4.92 10.51 -5.09
C ILE A 108 -4.44 10.32 -3.66
N ALA A 109 -4.38 9.07 -3.17
CA ALA A 109 -3.91 8.75 -1.83
C ALA A 109 -2.43 9.16 -1.65
N ALA A 110 -1.58 8.77 -2.60
CA ALA A 110 -0.15 9.09 -2.62
C ALA A 110 0.08 10.60 -2.75
N ALA A 111 -0.59 11.26 -3.70
CA ALA A 111 -0.52 12.72 -3.85
C ALA A 111 -0.92 13.47 -2.58
N THR A 112 -2.00 13.03 -1.92
CA THR A 112 -2.48 13.62 -0.67
C THR A 112 -1.47 13.43 0.44
N ALA A 113 -0.88 12.23 0.56
CA ALA A 113 0.14 11.95 1.56
C ALA A 113 1.41 12.78 1.34
N VAL A 114 1.92 12.86 0.11
CA VAL A 114 3.12 13.62 -0.25
C VAL A 114 2.91 15.11 -0.02
N LYS A 115 1.82 15.71 -0.52
CA LYS A 115 1.53 17.15 -0.30
C LYS A 115 1.42 17.50 1.18
N LYS A 116 0.97 16.56 2.01
CA LYS A 116 0.82 16.76 3.44
C LYS A 116 2.14 16.62 4.20
N LEU A 117 2.92 15.59 3.88
CA LEU A 117 4.14 15.25 4.63
C LEU A 117 5.38 16.00 4.12
N ILE A 118 5.44 16.30 2.83
CA ILE A 118 6.57 16.92 2.14
C ILE A 118 6.00 17.96 1.13
N PRO A 119 5.42 19.07 1.61
CA PRO A 119 4.68 20.03 0.78
C PRO A 119 5.51 20.70 -0.31
N GLN A 120 6.84 20.71 -0.19
CA GLN A 120 7.79 21.23 -1.17
C GLN A 120 8.10 20.26 -2.33
N THR A 121 7.42 19.12 -2.42
CA THR A 121 7.69 18.12 -3.46
C THR A 121 7.19 18.60 -4.82
N ASP A 122 8.09 18.72 -5.78
CA ASP A 122 7.75 19.04 -7.17
C ASP A 122 7.45 17.78 -8.00
N THR A 123 8.07 16.65 -7.65
CA THR A 123 7.92 15.39 -8.37
C THR A 123 7.96 14.20 -7.42
N MET A 124 7.01 13.27 -7.58
CA MET A 124 6.98 11.98 -6.90
C MET A 124 7.22 10.87 -7.93
N VAL A 125 8.15 9.96 -7.62
CA VAL A 125 8.38 8.73 -8.38
C VAL A 125 8.00 7.56 -7.48
N GLU A 126 7.00 6.80 -7.89
CA GLU A 126 6.52 5.59 -7.23
C GLU A 126 6.95 4.38 -8.05
N LEU A 127 7.77 3.51 -7.46
CA LEU A 127 8.18 2.25 -8.08
C LEU A 127 7.42 1.10 -7.41
N GLY A 128 6.41 0.58 -8.10
CA GLY A 128 5.61 -0.55 -7.66
C GLY A 128 6.22 -1.90 -8.00
N GLY A 129 5.45 -2.95 -7.76
CA GLY A 129 5.85 -4.32 -8.12
C GLY A 129 5.79 -4.57 -9.62
N GLU A 130 4.79 -4.03 -10.31
CA GLU A 130 4.50 -4.33 -11.73
C GLU A 130 4.39 -3.08 -12.61
N ASP A 131 4.28 -1.92 -11.99
CA ASP A 131 4.20 -0.62 -12.63
C ASP A 131 5.07 0.41 -11.87
N ALA A 132 5.28 1.54 -12.52
CA ALA A 132 5.97 2.71 -12.02
C ALA A 132 5.18 3.95 -12.43
N LYS A 133 5.04 4.89 -11.49
CA LYS A 133 4.29 6.12 -11.66
C LYS A 133 5.15 7.32 -11.36
N ILE A 134 4.96 8.39 -12.11
CA ILE A 134 5.60 9.68 -11.88
C ILE A 134 4.49 10.73 -11.83
N MET A 135 4.45 11.50 -10.75
CA MET A 135 3.57 12.64 -10.60
C MET A 135 4.37 13.93 -10.51
N TYR A 136 3.97 14.92 -11.29
CA TYR A 136 4.48 16.28 -11.23
C TYR A 136 3.44 17.17 -10.53
N PHE A 137 3.86 17.92 -9.50
CA PHE A 137 2.97 18.73 -8.66
C PHE A 137 2.88 20.21 -9.07
N GLY A 138 3.42 20.58 -10.24
CA GLY A 138 3.44 21.95 -10.75
C GLY A 138 2.05 22.59 -10.93
N SER A 139 2.00 23.75 -11.62
CA SER A 139 0.77 24.52 -11.80
C SER A 139 -0.40 23.71 -12.40
N ALA A 140 -0.08 22.73 -13.24
CA ALA A 140 -0.99 21.71 -13.72
C ALA A 140 -0.44 20.35 -13.30
N PRO A 141 -1.00 19.71 -12.24
CA PRO A 141 -0.56 18.39 -11.84
C PRO A 141 -0.74 17.37 -12.97
N GLU A 142 0.31 16.63 -13.28
CA GLU A 142 0.34 15.61 -14.33
C GLU A 142 0.83 14.29 -13.75
N GLU A 143 0.24 13.19 -14.20
CA GLU A 143 0.66 11.83 -13.86
C GLU A 143 1.06 11.09 -15.14
N ARG A 144 2.15 10.32 -15.05
CA ARG A 144 2.57 9.36 -16.07
C ARG A 144 2.79 8.01 -15.43
N MET A 145 2.26 6.97 -16.05
CA MET A 145 2.48 5.58 -15.65
C MET A 145 2.95 4.75 -16.83
N ASN A 146 3.81 3.77 -16.59
CA ASN A 146 4.03 2.71 -17.57
C ASN A 146 2.88 1.69 -17.51
N GLY A 147 2.68 0.93 -18.58
CA GLY A 147 1.86 -0.27 -18.51
C GLY A 147 2.54 -1.36 -17.68
N VAL A 148 1.80 -2.42 -17.37
CA VAL A 148 2.31 -3.61 -16.64
C VAL A 148 3.57 -4.13 -17.33
N CYS A 149 4.71 -3.95 -16.68
CA CYS A 149 6.03 -4.29 -17.21
C CYS A 149 7.01 -4.56 -16.07
N ALA A 150 7.77 -5.65 -16.17
CA ALA A 150 8.85 -5.91 -15.22
C ALA A 150 9.98 -4.88 -15.35
N GLY A 151 10.25 -4.39 -16.57
CA GLY A 151 11.33 -3.44 -16.82
C GLY A 151 11.14 -2.14 -16.04
N GLY A 152 12.05 -1.87 -15.10
CA GLY A 152 12.02 -0.66 -14.27
C GLY A 152 11.15 -0.74 -13.01
N THR A 153 10.70 -1.94 -12.60
CA THR A 153 9.83 -2.14 -11.44
C THR A 153 10.40 -3.19 -10.48
N GLY A 154 9.72 -3.41 -9.34
CA GLY A 154 10.12 -4.41 -8.35
C GLY A 154 10.17 -5.83 -8.91
N ALA A 155 9.34 -6.20 -9.88
CA ALA A 155 9.35 -7.52 -10.49
C ALA A 155 10.68 -7.85 -11.19
N PHE A 156 11.36 -6.86 -11.79
CA PHE A 156 12.70 -7.10 -12.34
C PHE A 156 13.72 -7.36 -11.24
N ILE A 157 13.65 -6.62 -10.13
CA ILE A 157 14.50 -6.87 -8.96
C ILE A 157 14.27 -8.28 -8.41
N ASP A 158 13.02 -8.71 -8.28
CA ASP A 158 12.68 -10.06 -7.83
C ASP A 158 13.23 -11.15 -8.77
N HIS A 159 13.13 -10.96 -10.08
CA HIS A 159 13.67 -11.89 -11.07
C HIS A 159 15.20 -11.99 -11.01
N MET A 160 15.89 -10.86 -10.93
CA MET A 160 17.36 -10.84 -10.82
C MET A 160 17.83 -11.44 -9.50
N ALA A 161 17.08 -11.22 -8.42
CA ALA A 161 17.41 -11.77 -7.11
C ALA A 161 17.31 -13.30 -7.15
N ALA A 162 16.22 -13.82 -7.70
CA ALA A 162 16.04 -15.27 -7.87
C ALA A 162 17.12 -15.88 -8.77
N LEU A 163 17.49 -15.22 -9.87
CA LEU A 163 18.55 -15.69 -10.77
C LEU A 163 19.91 -15.80 -10.06
N LEU A 164 20.21 -14.85 -9.17
CA LEU A 164 21.44 -14.83 -8.38
C LEU A 164 21.31 -15.59 -7.04
N ASN A 165 20.23 -16.36 -6.87
CA ASN A 165 19.91 -17.13 -5.66
C ASN A 165 20.00 -16.29 -4.37
N THR A 166 19.39 -15.11 -4.42
CA THR A 166 19.37 -14.13 -3.35
C THR A 166 18.01 -13.43 -3.26
N ASP A 167 17.88 -12.43 -2.40
CA ASP A 167 16.69 -11.58 -2.30
C ASP A 167 17.01 -10.13 -2.68
N ALA A 168 16.02 -9.23 -2.63
CA ALA A 168 16.23 -7.83 -2.96
C ALA A 168 17.31 -7.16 -2.09
N LYS A 169 17.44 -7.58 -0.82
CA LYS A 169 18.48 -7.06 0.08
C LYS A 169 19.85 -7.57 -0.34
N GLY A 170 19.97 -8.86 -0.65
CA GLY A 170 21.22 -9.45 -1.12
C GLY A 170 21.65 -8.91 -2.48
N LEU A 171 20.72 -8.60 -3.39
CA LEU A 171 21.04 -7.83 -4.59
C LEU A 171 21.66 -6.47 -4.27
N ASN A 172 21.10 -5.73 -3.31
CA ASN A 172 21.65 -4.45 -2.87
C ASN A 172 23.06 -4.63 -2.27
N ASP A 173 23.28 -5.67 -1.48
CA ASP A 173 24.58 -5.98 -0.89
C ASP A 173 25.62 -6.37 -1.98
N LEU A 174 25.23 -7.15 -2.98
CA LEU A 174 26.07 -7.48 -4.14
C LEU A 174 26.42 -6.23 -4.97
N ALA A 175 25.43 -5.37 -5.21
CA ALA A 175 25.61 -4.12 -5.97
C ALA A 175 26.55 -3.14 -5.24
N ALA A 176 26.44 -3.02 -3.92
CA ALA A 176 27.29 -2.14 -3.11
C ALA A 176 28.78 -2.52 -3.18
N ASN A 177 29.08 -3.81 -3.39
CA ASN A 177 30.44 -4.34 -3.49
C ASN A 177 30.94 -4.48 -4.94
N ALA A 178 30.17 -4.02 -5.93
CA ALA A 178 30.52 -4.17 -7.33
C ALA A 178 31.75 -3.34 -7.71
N LYS A 179 32.73 -3.98 -8.36
CA LYS A 179 33.94 -3.31 -8.87
C LYS A 179 33.83 -2.85 -10.32
N ARG A 180 32.79 -3.30 -11.02
CA ARG A 180 32.61 -3.06 -12.45
C ARG A 180 31.12 -2.99 -12.79
N ILE A 181 30.79 -2.03 -13.65
CA ILE A 181 29.46 -1.88 -14.22
C ILE A 181 29.50 -2.48 -15.63
N TYR A 182 28.61 -3.43 -15.89
CA TYR A 182 28.42 -4.01 -17.22
C TYR A 182 27.21 -3.37 -17.90
N THR A 183 27.32 -3.12 -19.20
CA THR A 183 26.20 -2.63 -19.99
C THR A 183 25.19 -3.74 -20.20
N ILE A 184 23.94 -3.52 -19.80
CA ILE A 184 22.82 -4.39 -20.12
C ILE A 184 22.26 -3.95 -21.47
N ALA A 185 22.36 -4.81 -22.49
CA ALA A 185 22.02 -4.46 -23.87
C ALA A 185 20.51 -4.26 -24.12
N SER A 186 19.65 -4.79 -23.24
CA SER A 186 18.20 -4.75 -23.39
C SER A 186 17.50 -4.01 -22.26
N ARG A 187 16.48 -3.23 -22.60
CA ARG A 187 15.56 -2.60 -21.66
C ARG A 187 14.45 -3.54 -21.17
N CYS A 188 14.20 -4.62 -21.91
CA CYS A 188 13.17 -5.59 -21.55
C CYS A 188 13.71 -6.54 -20.49
N GLY A 189 13.06 -6.58 -19.32
CA GLY A 189 13.42 -7.46 -18.21
C GLY A 189 13.48 -8.95 -18.55
N VAL A 190 12.82 -9.37 -19.64
CA VAL A 190 12.90 -10.75 -20.15
C VAL A 190 14.26 -11.08 -20.78
N PHE A 191 14.87 -10.12 -21.47
CA PHE A 191 16.17 -10.29 -22.15
C PHE A 191 17.35 -9.75 -21.34
N ALA A 192 17.06 -9.03 -20.24
CA ALA A 192 18.07 -8.44 -19.36
C ALA A 192 18.51 -9.37 -18.22
N LYS A 193 17.77 -10.46 -17.98
CA LYS A 193 18.17 -11.57 -17.10
C LYS A 193 19.03 -12.56 -17.87
#